data_AF-A0A3S0Z0C3-F1
#
_entry.id   AF-A0A3S0Z0C3-F1
#
_cell.length_a   1.000
_cell.length_b   1.000
_cell.length_c   1.000
_cell.angle_alpha   90.00
_cell.angle_beta   90.00
_cell.angle_gamma   90.00
#
_symmetry.space_group_name_H-M   'P 1'
#
loop_
_entity.id
_entity.type
_entity.pdbx_description
1 polymer ?
#
loop_
_entity_poly.entity_id
_entity_poly.type
_entity_poly.pdbx_seq_one_letter_code
_entity_poly.pdbx_strand_id
1 'polypeptide(L)'
;MTNTAPCPTTTKLLSELTEKLGLPLPEMVGRGLIPAKVAAQMEQNCSACPNPAKCQSYLAAQSGKLDAPPHFCVNTRLLTFLSKTLPKAP
;
A
#
# COMPACT_ATOMS: atom_id res chain seq x y z
N MET A 1 -2.97 14.36 21.45
CA MET A 1 -2.93 13.93 20.03
C MET A 1 -1.57 13.28 19.81
N THR A 2 -1.47 11.96 19.93
CA THR A 2 -0.19 11.25 19.78
C THR A 2 0.11 11.08 18.29
N ASN A 3 1.08 11.87 17.79
CA ASN A 3 1.72 11.64 16.50
C ASN A 3 2.57 10.37 16.61
N THR A 4 1.94 9.21 16.40
CA THR A 4 2.66 7.95 16.29
C THR A 4 3.23 7.88 14.89
N ALA A 5 4.55 8.04 14.75
CA ALA A 5 5.23 7.81 13.49
C ALA A 5 4.94 6.39 12.96
N PRO A 6 4.79 6.19 11.64
CA PRO A 6 4.58 4.86 11.08
C PRO A 6 5.69 3.89 11.50
N CYS A 7 5.33 2.65 11.86
CA CYS A 7 6.30 1.62 12.16
C CYS A 7 7.11 1.30 10.88
N PRO A 8 8.45 1.31 10.91
CA PRO A 8 9.28 1.15 9.71
C PRO A 8 9.01 -0.17 8.96
N THR A 9 8.67 -1.23 9.70
CA THR A 9 8.27 -2.52 9.11
C THR A 9 6.99 -2.40 8.30
N THR A 10 6.00 -1.64 8.77
CA THR A 10 4.72 -1.47 8.07
C THR A 10 4.85 -0.60 6.82
N THR A 11 5.73 0.42 6.84
CA THR A 11 6.04 1.21 5.66
C THR A 11 6.64 0.34 4.55
N LYS A 12 7.60 -0.53 4.90
CA LYS A 12 8.19 -1.46 3.92
C LYS A 12 7.15 -2.41 3.32
N LEU A 13 6.27 -2.97 4.14
CA LEU A 13 5.20 -3.87 3.67
C LEU A 13 4.21 -3.15 2.74
N LEU A 14 3.86 -1.90 3.04
CA LEU A 14 2.99 -1.11 2.17
C LEU A 14 3.67 -0.81 0.84
N SER A 15 4.93 -0.37 0.85
CA SER A 15 5.70 -0.12 -0.37
C SER A 15 5.77 -1.36 -1.24
N GLU A 16 6.19 -2.51 -0.70
CA GLU A 16 6.30 -3.77 -1.45
C GLU A 16 4.94 -4.21 -2.03
N LEU A 17 3.85 -4.11 -1.25
CA LEU A 17 2.51 -4.42 -1.74
C LEU A 17 2.14 -3.51 -2.92
N THR A 18 2.39 -2.22 -2.81
CA THR A 18 2.03 -1.24 -3.85
C THR A 18 2.90 -1.40 -5.11
N GLU A 19 4.17 -1.74 -4.97
CA GLU A 19 5.07 -2.08 -6.08
C GLU A 19 4.58 -3.31 -6.83
N LYS A 20 4.23 -4.40 -6.11
CA LYS A 20 3.67 -5.61 -6.74
C LYS A 20 2.36 -5.35 -7.46
N LEU A 21 1.55 -4.39 -7.00
CA LEU A 21 0.31 -3.97 -7.67
C LEU A 21 0.53 -3.03 -8.87
N GLY A 22 1.77 -2.57 -9.10
CA GLY A 22 2.08 -1.55 -10.11
C GLY A 22 1.58 -0.15 -9.73
N LEU A 23 1.48 0.14 -8.43
CA LEU A 23 1.00 1.40 -7.86
C LEU A 23 2.01 2.07 -6.90
N PRO A 24 3.31 2.22 -7.25
CA PRO A 24 4.33 2.75 -6.34
C PRO A 24 3.95 4.14 -5.81
N LEU A 25 3.62 4.25 -4.51
CA LEU A 25 3.06 5.48 -3.93
C LEU A 25 3.95 6.71 -4.13
N PRO A 26 5.28 6.67 -3.93
CA PRO A 26 6.13 7.84 -4.14
C PRO A 26 6.09 8.35 -5.58
N GLU A 27 6.06 7.44 -6.57
CA GLU A 27 5.97 7.80 -7.99
C GLU A 27 4.58 8.38 -8.30
N MET A 28 3.51 7.76 -7.78
CA MET A 28 2.14 8.24 -7.99
C MET A 28 1.94 9.65 -7.42
N VAL A 29 2.52 9.95 -6.26
CA VAL A 29 2.52 11.30 -5.69
C VAL A 29 3.38 12.23 -6.53
N GLY A 30 4.61 11.83 -6.90
CA GLY A 30 5.52 12.65 -7.70
C GLY A 30 4.96 13.01 -9.09
N ARG A 31 4.14 12.14 -9.66
CA ARG A 31 3.44 12.36 -10.94
C ARG A 31 2.09 13.08 -10.78
N GLY A 32 1.68 13.41 -9.57
CA GLY A 32 0.39 14.06 -9.29
C GLY A 32 -0.84 13.16 -9.52
N LEU A 33 -0.66 11.84 -9.63
CA LEU A 33 -1.76 10.89 -9.83
C LEU A 33 -2.57 10.67 -8.55
N ILE A 34 -1.93 10.83 -7.39
CA ILE A 34 -2.61 10.86 -6.09
C ILE A 34 -2.07 12.02 -5.24
N PRO A 35 -2.90 12.65 -4.40
CA PRO A 35 -2.43 13.65 -3.44
C PRO A 35 -1.52 13.02 -2.37
N ALA A 36 -0.49 13.75 -1.93
CA ALA A 36 0.42 13.30 -0.85
C ALA A 36 -0.33 12.93 0.44
N LYS A 37 -1.43 13.64 0.75
CA LYS A 37 -2.29 13.33 1.90
C LYS A 37 -2.91 11.92 1.82
N VAL A 38 -3.23 11.45 0.61
CA VAL A 38 -3.79 10.10 0.40
C VAL A 38 -2.73 9.04 0.69
N ALA A 39 -1.49 9.23 0.21
CA ALA A 39 -0.38 8.34 0.52
C ALA A 39 -0.07 8.28 2.02
N ALA A 40 0.00 9.44 2.69
CA ALA A 40 0.21 9.52 4.13
C ALA A 40 -0.92 8.81 4.93
N GLN A 41 -2.18 8.93 4.48
CA GLN A 41 -3.29 8.21 5.10
C GLN A 41 -3.14 6.68 4.93
N MET A 42 -2.67 6.21 3.77
CA MET A 42 -2.43 4.77 3.55
C MET A 42 -1.33 4.24 4.47
N GLU A 43 -0.25 5.00 4.67
CA GLU A 43 0.81 4.67 5.62
C GLU A 43 0.27 4.61 7.05
N GLN A 44 -0.53 5.59 7.46
CA GLN A 44 -1.16 5.61 8.78
C GLN A 44 -2.10 4.42 9.00
N ASN A 45 -2.91 4.07 7.99
CA ASN A 45 -3.76 2.89 8.07
C ASN A 45 -2.93 1.62 8.19
N CYS A 46 -1.84 1.52 7.43
CA CYS A 46 -0.96 0.35 7.45
C CYS A 46 -0.22 0.21 8.79
N SER A 47 0.23 1.31 9.40
CA SER A 47 0.88 1.28 10.71
C SER A 47 -0.08 0.89 11.83
N ALA A 48 -1.37 1.18 11.68
CA ALA A 48 -2.44 0.73 12.58
C ALA A 48 -3.01 -0.65 12.21
N CYS A 49 -2.42 -1.37 11.24
CA CYS A 49 -2.92 -2.68 10.82
C CYS A 49 -2.82 -3.69 11.99
N PRO A 50 -3.90 -4.41 12.34
CA PRO A 50 -3.87 -5.36 13.44
C PRO A 50 -3.04 -6.61 13.13
N ASN A 51 -2.78 -6.90 11.85
CA ASN A 51 -2.18 -8.17 11.41
C ASN A 51 -1.07 -7.98 10.34
N PRO A 52 0.02 -7.25 10.64
CA PRO A 52 1.10 -7.02 9.67
C PRO A 52 1.82 -8.32 9.27
N ALA A 53 1.92 -9.29 10.18
CA ALA A 53 2.53 -10.61 9.90
C ALA A 53 1.79 -11.40 8.81
N LYS A 54 0.46 -11.22 8.70
CA LYS A 54 -0.34 -11.81 7.63
C LYS A 54 -0.01 -11.19 6.28
N CYS A 55 0.22 -9.88 6.24
CA CYS A 55 0.67 -9.18 5.04
C CYS A 55 2.07 -9.67 4.62
N GLN A 56 3.00 -9.76 5.56
CA GLN A 56 4.35 -10.26 5.29
C GLN A 56 4.35 -11.68 4.74
N SER A 57 3.60 -12.59 5.36
CA SER A 57 3.49 -13.98 4.89
C SER A 57 2.83 -14.07 3.50
N TYR A 58 1.81 -13.24 3.26
CA TYR A 58 1.18 -13.14 1.95
C TYR A 58 2.15 -12.65 0.88
N LEU A 59 2.90 -11.57 1.13
CA LEU A 59 3.86 -11.02 0.18
C LEU A 59 5.01 -12.00 -0.10
N ALA A 60 5.52 -12.67 0.94
CA ALA A 60 6.57 -13.69 0.80
C ALA A 60 6.12 -14.90 -0.04
N ALA A 61 4.84 -15.24 -0.03
CA ALA A 61 4.28 -16.31 -0.85
C ALA A 61 4.10 -15.91 -2.34
N GLN A 62 4.27 -14.62 -2.69
CA GLN A 62 4.00 -14.10 -4.02
C GLN A 62 5.30 -13.71 -4.72
N SER A 63 5.68 -14.45 -5.76
CA SER A 63 6.92 -14.21 -6.53
C SER A 63 6.80 -13.11 -7.59
N GLY A 64 5.58 -12.65 -7.91
CA GLY A 64 5.33 -11.77 -9.06
C GLY A 64 4.49 -10.52 -8.78
N LYS A 65 3.94 -9.96 -9.87
CA LYS A 65 2.95 -8.88 -9.84
C LYS A 65 1.62 -9.41 -9.26
N LEU A 66 0.87 -8.52 -8.62
CA LEU A 66 -0.45 -8.79 -8.07
C LEU A 66 -1.50 -8.08 -8.93
N ASP A 67 -2.59 -8.78 -9.24
CA ASP A 67 -3.72 -8.19 -9.96
C ASP A 67 -4.68 -7.44 -9.04
N ALA A 68 -4.73 -7.81 -7.76
CA ALA A 68 -5.61 -7.21 -6.77
C ALA A 68 -4.96 -7.22 -5.37
N PRO A 69 -5.28 -6.23 -4.51
CA PRO A 69 -4.85 -6.22 -3.13
C PRO A 69 -5.54 -7.35 -2.34
N PRO A 70 -4.89 -7.92 -1.31
CA PRO A 70 -5.54 -8.93 -0.48
C PRO A 70 -6.71 -8.33 0.31
N HIS A 71 -7.80 -9.11 0.45
CA HIS A 71 -9.03 -8.66 1.13
C HIS A 71 -8.83 -8.28 2.60
N PHE A 72 -7.80 -8.82 3.26
CA PHE A 72 -7.50 -8.50 4.66
C PHE A 72 -6.72 -7.18 4.82
N CYS A 73 -6.23 -6.58 3.73
CA CYS A 73 -5.49 -5.32 3.80
C CYS A 73 -6.44 -4.19 4.23
N VAL A 74 -6.04 -3.42 5.23
CA VAL A 74 -6.76 -2.23 5.69
C VAL A 74 -6.94 -1.17 4.60
N ASN A 75 -6.04 -1.15 3.61
CA ASN A 75 -6.12 -0.27 2.44
C ASN A 75 -6.81 -0.94 1.23
N THR A 76 -7.38 -2.15 1.36
CA THR A 76 -7.88 -2.95 0.23
C THR A 76 -8.86 -2.19 -0.66
N ARG A 77 -9.81 -1.45 -0.06
CA ARG A 77 -10.83 -0.70 -0.80
C ARG A 77 -10.21 0.39 -1.66
N LEU A 78 -9.29 1.18 -1.08
CA LEU A 78 -8.62 2.27 -1.79
C LEU A 78 -7.67 1.71 -2.86
N LEU A 79 -6.87 0.71 -2.53
CA LEU A 79 -5.97 0.05 -3.48
C LEU A 79 -6.76 -0.54 -4.66
N THR A 80 -7.89 -1.20 -4.40
CA THR A 80 -8.77 -1.73 -5.46
C THR A 80 -9.31 -0.62 -6.35
N PHE A 81 -9.69 0.51 -5.76
CA PHE A 81 -10.11 1.68 -6.54
C PHE A 81 -8.98 2.20 -7.42
N LEU A 82 -7.78 2.43 -6.86
CA LEU A 82 -6.62 2.94 -7.59
C LEU A 82 -6.18 1.98 -8.71
N SER A 83 -6.16 0.66 -8.46
CA SER A 83 -5.82 -0.36 -9.47
C SER A 83 -6.76 -0.36 -10.67
N LYS A 84 -7.99 0.15 -10.52
CA LYS A 84 -8.99 0.22 -11.59
C LYS A 84 -9.03 1.58 -12.29
N THR A 85 -8.64 2.64 -11.61
CA THR A 85 -8.79 4.02 -12.10
C THR A 85 -7.50 4.62 -12.62
N LEU A 86 -6.35 4.14 -12.15
CA LEU A 86 -5.05 4.65 -12.57
C LEU A 86 -4.36 3.70 -13.55
N PRO A 87 -3.61 4.24 -14.53
CA PRO A 87 -2.72 3.41 -15.33
C PRO A 87 -1.67 2.78 -14.40
N LYS A 88 -1.48 1.46 -14.52
CA LYS A 88 -0.41 0.77 -13.80
C LYS A 88 0.94 1.31 -14.27
N ALA A 89 1.86 1.51 -13.34
CA ALA A 89 3.26 1.79 -13.70
C ALA A 89 3.81 0.60 -14.52
N PRO A 90 4.66 0.87 -15.54
CA PRO A 90 5.23 -0.17 -16.41
C PRO A 90 5.97 -1.26 -15.63
#